data_AF-A0A519S3W4-F1
#
_entry.id   AF-A0A519S3W4-F1
#
_cell.length_a   1.000
_cell.length_b   1.000
_cell.length_c   1.000
_cell.angle_alpha   90.00
_cell.angle_beta   90.00
_cell.angle_gamma   90.00
#
_symmetry.space_group_name_H-M   'P 1'
#
loop_
_entity.id
_entity.type
_entity.pdbx_description
1 polymer ?
#
loop_
_entity_poly.entity_id
_entity_poly.type
_entity_poly.pdbx_seq_one_letter_code
_entity_poly.pdbx_strand_id
1 'polypeptide(L)' 'NGLLSYNWVESTSGPPRKYYTLTEVGKDILSQLDQTWQELAYAVGVSQEGAKS' A
#
# COMPACT_ATOMS: atom_id res chain seq x y z
N ASN A 1 8.24 3.63 -12.60
CA ASN A 1 7.76 3.99 -11.25
C ASN A 1 8.45 3.10 -10.24
N GLY A 2 9.53 3.59 -9.62
CA GLY A 2 10.45 2.82 -8.78
C GLY A 2 9.91 2.45 -7.39
N LEU A 3 8.63 2.07 -7.31
CA LEU A 3 7.97 1.72 -6.04
C LEU A 3 8.19 0.26 -5.68
N LEU A 4 8.33 -0.60 -6.68
CA LEU A 4 8.59 -2.02 -6.53
C LEU A 4 9.97 -2.35 -7.07
N SER A 5 10.73 -3.11 -6.29
CA SER A 5 11.85 -3.90 -6.79
C SER A 5 11.31 -5.26 -7.22
N TYR A 6 11.97 -5.88 -8.18
CA TYR A 6 11.63 -7.24 -8.61
C TYR A 6 12.87 -8.11 -8.63
N ASN A 7 12.69 -9.38 -8.28
CA ASN A 7 13.69 -10.43 -8.43
C ASN A 7 13.12 -11.53 -9.33
N TRP A 8 13.89 -11.91 -10.34
CA TRP A 8 13.61 -13.12 -11.13
C TRP A 8 14.21 -14.33 -10.42
N VAL A 9 13.38 -15.34 -10.20
CA VAL A 9 13.80 -16.60 -9.59
C VAL A 9 13.47 -17.74 -10.56
N GLU A 10 14.49 -18.46 -10.97
CA GLU A 10 14.34 -19.65 -11.80
C GLU A 10 13.67 -20.77 -11.01
N SER A 11 12.80 -21.54 -11.67
CA SER A 11 12.05 -22.61 -11.03
C SER A 11 12.53 -23.96 -11.56
N THR A 12 12.83 -24.90 -10.65
CA THR A 12 13.32 -26.25 -11.01
C THR A 12 12.29 -27.11 -11.74
N SER A 13 11.02 -26.72 -11.76
CA SER A 13 9.93 -27.55 -12.30
C SER A 13 8.87 -26.76 -13.07
N GLY A 14 9.20 -25.57 -13.56
CA GLY A 14 8.22 -24.74 -14.26
C GLY A 14 8.80 -23.39 -14.69
N PRO A 15 7.99 -22.51 -15.31
CA PRO A 15 8.47 -21.23 -15.78
C PRO A 15 8.99 -20.37 -14.63
N PRO A 16 9.99 -19.51 -14.90
CA PRO A 16 10.57 -18.65 -13.88
C PRO A 16 9.51 -17.68 -13.33
N ARG A 17 9.73 -17.17 -12.11
CA ARG A 17 8.78 -16.29 -11.43
C ARG A 17 9.41 -14.95 -11.06
N LYS A 18 8.60 -13.89 -11.14
CA LYS A 18 8.96 -12.56 -10.63
C LYS A 18 8.37 -12.38 -9.23
N TYR A 19 9.22 -12.15 -8.25
CA TYR A 19 8.82 -11.73 -6.91
C TYR A 19 8.99 -10.22 -6.81
N TYR A 20 7.92 -9.54 -6.42
CA TYR A 20 7.93 -8.09 -6.24
C TYR A 20 7.98 -7.76 -4.75
N THR A 21 8.78 -6.76 -4.40
CA THR A 21 8.89 -6.22 -3.05
C THR A 21 8.83 -4.71 -3.10
N LEU A 22 8.30 -4.08 -2.05
CA LEU A 22 8.35 -2.62 -1.94
C LEU A 22 9.81 -2.16 -1.82
N THR A 23 10.16 -1.15 -2.60
CA THR A 23 11.36 -0.33 -2.36
C THR A 23 11.14 0.57 -1.14
N GLU A 24 12.19 1.21 -0.64
CA GLU A 24 12.05 2.21 0.43
C GLU A 24 11.10 3.35 0.02
N VAL A 25 11.22 3.88 -1.21
CA VAL A 25 10.28 4.86 -1.76
C VAL A 25 8.85 4.32 -1.81
N GLY A 26 8.69 3.05 -2.15
CA GLY A 26 7.38 2.38 -2.14
C GLY A 26 6.77 2.28 -0.74
N LYS A 27 7.59 2.05 0.29
CA LYS A 27 7.15 2.03 1.69
C LYS A 27 6.76 3.42 2.17
N ASP A 28 7.53 4.45 1.81
CA ASP A 28 7.22 5.84 2.18
C ASP A 28 5.88 6.29 1.59
N ILE A 29 5.62 5.97 0.32
CA ILE A 29 4.33 6.26 -0.31
C ILE A 29 3.21 5.45 0.34
N LEU A 30 3.44 4.16 0.64
CA LEU A 30 2.44 3.35 1.32
C LEU A 30 2.07 3.96 2.69
N SER A 31 3.04 4.47 3.44
CA SER A 31 2.78 5.14 4.72
C SER A 31 1.97 6.43 4.54
N GLN A 32 2.23 7.22 3.50
CA GLN A 32 1.45 8.43 3.21
C GLN A 32 0.01 8.11 2.81
N LEU A 33 -0.19 7.02 2.04
CA LEU A 33 -1.52 6.55 1.68
C LEU A 33 -2.31 6.08 2.91
N ASP A 34 -1.66 5.35 3.82
CA ASP A 34 -2.29 4.92 5.08
C ASP A 34 -2.69 6.13 5.94
N GLN A 35 -1.80 7.11 6.09
CA GLN A 35 -2.10 8.35 6.82
C GLN A 35 -3.30 9.10 6.21
N THR A 36 -3.31 9.26 4.87
CA THR A 36 -4.41 9.91 4.16
C THR A 36 -5.74 9.18 4.37
N TRP A 37 -5.70 7.84 4.40
CA TRP A 37 -6.89 7.03 4.66
C TRP A 37 -7.40 7.21 6.08
N GLN A 38 -6.52 7.26 7.08
CA GLN A 38 -6.90 7.49 8.47
C GLN A 38 -7.56 8.87 8.66
N GLU A 39 -7.02 9.91 8.03
CA GLU A 39 -7.59 11.27 8.06
C GLU A 39 -9.00 11.30 7.44
N LEU A 40 -9.17 10.63 6.29
CA LEU A 40 -10.47 10.51 5.66
C LEU A 40 -11.47 9.75 6.54
N ALA A 41 -11.06 8.61 7.08
CA ALA A 41 -11.90 7.79 7.95
C ALA A 41 -12.34 8.58 9.20
N TYR A 42 -11.43 9.35 9.79
CA TYR A 42 -11.74 10.25 10.90
C TYR A 42 -12.78 11.31 10.52
N ALA A 43 -12.58 12.01 9.40
CA ALA A 43 -13.51 13.04 8.93
C ALA A 43 -14.92 12.49 8.67
N VAL A 44 -15.02 11.28 8.11
CA VAL A 44 -16.30 10.58 7.92
C VAL A 44 -16.92 10.22 9.28
N GLY A 45 -16.15 9.68 10.22
CA GLY A 45 -16.62 9.34 11.57
C GLY A 45 -17.20 10.54 12.31
N VAL A 46 -16.48 11.66 12.34
CA VAL A 46 -16.95 12.92 12.95
C VAL A 46 -18.24 13.42 12.29
N SER A 47 -18.33 13.35 10.96
CA SER A 47 -19.53 13.77 10.23
C SER A 47 -20.76 12.91 10.58
N GLN A 48 -20.57 11.63 10.87
CA GLN A 48 -21.66 10.73 11.25
C GLN A 48 -22.15 10.97 12.69
N GLU A 49 -21.29 11.39 13.60
CA GLU A 49 -21.65 11.73 14.99
C GLU A 49 -22.42 13.06 15.07
N GLY A 50 -21.97 14.07 14.34
CA GLY A 50 -22.65 15.36 14.26
C GLY A 50 -24.05 15.29 13.65
N ALA A 51 -24.31 14.30 12.77
CA ALA A 51 -25.62 14.07 12.17
C ALA A 51 -26.63 13.34 13.09
N LYS A 52 -26.17 12.78 14.22
CA LYS A 52 -27.02 12.06 15.20
C LYS A 52 -27.39 12.92 16.42
N SER A 53 -26.86 14.14 16.49
CA SER A 53 -27.13 15.12 17.55
C SER A 53 -28.34 15.99 17.18
#